data_AF-A0A3D1FWW4-F1
#
_entry.id   AF-A0A3D1FWW4-F1
#
_cell.length_a   1.000
_cell.length_b   1.000
_cell.length_c   1.000
_cell.angle_alpha   90.00
_cell.angle_beta   90.00
_cell.angle_gamma   90.00
#
_symmetry.space_group_name_H-M   'P 1'
#
loop_
_entity.id
_entity.type
_entity.pdbx_description
1 polymer ?
#
loop_
_entity_poly.entity_id
_entity_poly.type
_entity_poly.pdbx_seq_one_letter_code
_entity_poly.pdbx_strand_id
1 'polypeptide(L)'
;MATYSYESIVKDLRAKKLSPVYFFSGEESFYAQQLLEIIEKELLDEAERSFNQSVLYGKDTNMLQILEEAKRFPMMSERMVVVVKEAQHLKASDWELLAAYLEQPQPT
;
A
#
# COMPACT_ATOMS: atom_id res chain seq x y z
N MET A 1 0.81 18.45 -8.06
CA MET A 1 2.14 18.41 -7.44
C MET A 1 2.12 17.32 -6.39
N ALA A 2 3.21 16.57 -6.22
CA ALA A 2 3.31 15.59 -5.14
C ALA A 2 3.29 16.32 -3.78
N THR A 3 2.42 15.89 -2.87
CA THR A 3 2.26 16.52 -1.55
C THR A 3 3.46 16.25 -0.63
N TYR A 4 4.20 15.16 -0.88
CA TYR A 4 5.34 14.72 -0.07
C TYR A 4 6.53 14.37 -0.98
N SER A 5 7.75 14.61 -0.51
CA SER A 5 8.97 14.19 -1.19
C SER A 5 9.40 12.78 -0.75
N TYR A 6 10.22 12.12 -1.58
CA TYR A 6 10.83 10.83 -1.22
C TYR A 6 11.52 10.91 0.15
N GLU A 7 12.33 11.95 0.36
CA GLU A 7 13.08 12.14 1.60
C GLU A 7 12.17 12.32 2.82
N SER A 8 11.05 13.04 2.69
CA SER A 8 10.09 13.19 3.79
C SER A 8 9.43 11.87 4.15
N ILE A 9 9.06 11.06 3.13
CA ILE A 9 8.43 9.75 3.37
C ILE A 9 9.44 8.82 4.05
N VAL A 10 10.68 8.73 3.55
CA VAL A 10 11.72 7.90 4.18
C VAL A 10 11.96 8.29 5.64
N LYS A 11 11.97 9.60 5.94
CA LYS A 11 12.11 10.10 7.31
C LYS A 11 10.96 9.63 8.21
N ASP A 12 9.72 9.71 7.74
CA ASP A 12 8.55 9.29 8.50
C ASP A 12 8.48 7.78 8.70
N LEU A 13 8.81 7.00 7.65
CA LEU A 13 8.92 5.53 7.73
C LEU A 13 9.92 5.11 8.83
N ARG A 14 11.12 5.70 8.83
CA ARG A 14 12.15 5.42 9.86
C ARG A 14 11.75 5.86 11.26
N ALA A 15 10.91 6.89 11.37
CA ALA A 15 10.34 7.35 12.64
C ALA A 15 9.12 6.51 13.09
N LYS A 16 8.79 5.43 12.38
CA LYS A 16 7.58 4.61 12.58
C LYS A 16 6.28 5.41 12.50
N LYS A 17 6.29 6.55 11.80
CA LYS A 17 5.11 7.38 11.53
C LYS A 17 4.48 6.93 10.23
N LEU A 18 3.76 5.82 10.33
CA LEU A 18 3.18 5.15 9.16
C LEU A 18 1.80 5.71 8.86
N SER A 19 1.60 6.12 7.61
CA SER A 19 0.26 6.39 7.07
C SER A 19 -0.41 5.06 6.68
N PRO A 20 -1.75 4.94 6.82
CA PRO A 20 -2.47 3.72 6.46
C PRO A 20 -2.47 3.48 4.94
N VAL A 21 -2.30 4.52 4.12
CA VAL A 21 -2.29 4.42 2.66
C VAL A 21 -1.18 5.28 2.07
N TYR A 22 -0.46 4.72 1.11
CA TYR A 22 0.52 5.42 0.28
C TYR A 22 0.12 5.31 -1.19
N PHE A 23 0.10 6.44 -1.88
CA PHE A 23 -0.15 6.49 -3.31
C PHE A 23 1.11 7.00 -4.02
N PHE A 24 1.74 6.14 -4.81
CA PHE A 24 2.93 6.48 -5.57
C PHE A 24 2.56 6.69 -7.03
N SER A 25 2.79 7.91 -7.53
CA SER A 25 2.58 8.28 -8.93
C SER A 25 3.76 9.08 -9.43
N GLY A 26 4.26 8.74 -10.61
CA GLY A 26 5.37 9.43 -11.27
C GLY A 26 5.78 8.71 -12.54
N GLU A 27 6.53 9.40 -13.39
CA GLU A 27 7.09 8.79 -14.60
C GLU A 27 8.21 7.80 -14.27
N GLU A 28 8.90 8.00 -13.16
CA GLU A 28 10.01 7.16 -12.70
C GLU A 28 9.57 6.21 -11.58
N SER A 29 9.66 4.90 -11.85
CA SER A 29 9.32 3.86 -10.86
C SER A 29 10.37 3.65 -9.77
N PHE A 30 11.59 4.19 -9.95
CA PHE A 30 12.74 3.93 -9.07
C PHE A 30 12.49 4.32 -7.61
N TYR A 31 11.94 5.51 -7.36
CA TYR A 31 11.65 5.98 -6.00
C TYR A 31 10.49 5.21 -5.36
N ALA A 32 9.46 4.88 -6.13
CA ALA A 32 8.33 4.07 -5.64
C ALA A 32 8.80 2.68 -5.23
N GLN A 33 9.67 2.05 -6.03
CA GLN A 33 10.24 0.74 -5.73
C GLN A 33 11.11 0.77 -4.46
N GLN A 34 11.96 1.80 -4.30
CA GLN A 34 12.75 1.96 -3.07
C GLN A 34 11.87 2.17 -1.83
N LEU A 35 10.84 3.01 -1.92
CA LEU A 35 9.90 3.22 -0.80
C LEU A 35 9.19 1.93 -0.45
N LEU A 36 8.74 1.17 -1.46
CA LEU A 36 8.09 -0.12 -1.25
C LEU A 36 9.01 -1.09 -0.51
N GLU A 37 10.28 -1.21 -0.92
CA GLU A 37 11.25 -2.08 -0.25
C GLU A 37 11.51 -1.69 1.21
N ILE A 38 11.56 -0.38 1.50
CA ILE A 38 11.69 0.12 2.87
C ILE A 38 10.45 -0.24 3.67
N ILE A 39 9.26 0.01 3.14
CA ILE A 39 7.98 -0.30 3.78
C ILE A 39 7.91 -1.81 4.09
N GLU A 40 8.17 -2.67 3.10
CA GLU A 40 8.09 -4.12 3.30
C GLU A 40 9.07 -4.63 4.37
N LYS A 41 10.29 -4.06 4.44
CA LYS A 41 11.30 -4.44 5.43
C LYS A 41 11.03 -3.94 6.84
N GLU A 42 10.42 -2.77 6.97
CA GLU A 42 10.13 -2.16 8.28
C GLU A 42 8.79 -2.62 8.87
N LEU A 43 7.83 -3.04 8.03
CA LEU A 43 6.48 -3.38 8.47
C LEU A 43 6.29 -4.84 8.87
N LEU A 44 6.93 -5.77 8.16
CA LEU A 44 6.73 -7.20 8.34
C LEU A 44 8.07 -7.93 8.32
N ASP A 45 8.29 -8.80 9.30
CA ASP A 45 9.38 -9.75 9.25
C ASP A 45 9.13 -10.84 8.18
N GLU A 46 10.16 -11.64 7.89
CA GLU A 46 10.09 -12.66 6.84
C GLU A 46 8.99 -13.70 7.08
N ALA A 47 8.71 -14.05 8.34
CA ALA A 47 7.70 -15.04 8.69
C ALA A 47 6.29 -14.46 8.53
N GLU A 48 6.08 -13.20 8.95
CA GLU A 48 4.81 -12.50 8.90
C GLU A 48 4.34 -12.24 7.46
N ARG A 49 5.26 -11.95 6.53
CA ARG A 49 4.93 -11.61 5.13
C ARG A 49 4.07 -12.65 4.43
N SER A 50 4.35 -13.93 4.68
CA SER A 50 3.63 -15.03 4.04
C SER A 50 2.12 -15.04 4.35
N PHE A 51 1.71 -14.41 5.46
CA PHE A 51 0.31 -14.34 5.89
C PHE A 51 -0.29 -12.93 5.81
N ASN A 52 0.56 -11.90 5.95
CA ASN A 52 0.15 -10.52 6.15
C ASN A 52 0.49 -9.60 4.96
N GLN A 53 1.03 -10.15 3.87
CA GLN A 53 1.32 -9.39 2.66
C GLN A 53 0.56 -9.96 1.47
N SER A 54 -0.18 -9.10 0.77
CA SER A 54 -0.82 -9.41 -0.51
C SER A 54 -0.27 -8.50 -1.60
N VAL A 55 0.33 -9.09 -2.64
CA VAL A 55 0.81 -8.36 -3.82
C VAL A 55 -0.14 -8.63 -4.99
N LEU A 56 -0.83 -7.58 -5.42
CA LEU A 56 -1.81 -7.60 -6.51
C LEU A 56 -1.28 -6.81 -7.71
N TYR A 57 -1.65 -7.22 -8.92
CA TYR A 57 -1.30 -6.52 -10.16
C TYR A 57 -2.55 -5.90 -10.77
N GLY A 58 -2.49 -4.61 -11.11
CA GLY A 58 -3.64 -3.84 -11.61
C GLY A 58 -4.31 -4.44 -12.85
N LYS A 59 -3.57 -5.17 -13.68
CA LYS A 59 -4.09 -5.89 -14.86
C LYS A 59 -4.93 -7.12 -14.51
N ASP A 60 -4.64 -7.76 -13.39
CA ASP A 60 -5.17 -9.07 -12.99
C ASP A 60 -6.12 -8.97 -11.78
N THR A 61 -6.38 -7.76 -11.30
CA THR A 61 -7.22 -7.50 -10.13
C THR A 61 -8.25 -6.42 -10.41
N ASN A 62 -9.13 -6.17 -9.44
CA ASN A 62 -10.07 -5.06 -9.44
C ASN A 62 -10.15 -4.43 -8.04
N MET A 63 -10.79 -3.27 -7.94
CA MET A 63 -10.82 -2.53 -6.67
C MET A 63 -11.53 -3.29 -5.55
N LEU A 64 -12.59 -4.06 -5.85
CA LEU A 64 -13.29 -4.83 -4.84
C LEU A 64 -12.36 -5.86 -4.18
N GLN A 65 -11.57 -6.59 -4.98
CA GLN A 65 -10.58 -7.54 -4.47
C GLN A 65 -9.49 -6.86 -3.63
N ILE A 66 -8.99 -5.70 -4.07
CA ILE A 66 -8.01 -4.91 -3.30
C ILE A 66 -8.59 -4.53 -1.93
N LEU A 67 -9.83 -4.05 -1.90
CA LEU A 67 -10.50 -3.65 -0.67
C LEU A 67 -10.85 -4.83 0.23
N GLU A 68 -11.14 -6.00 -0.32
CA GLU A 68 -11.32 -7.23 0.45
C GLU A 68 -10.02 -7.60 1.17
N GLU A 69 -8.89 -7.61 0.46
CA GLU A 69 -7.57 -7.84 1.07
C GLU A 69 -7.22 -6.78 2.13
N ALA A 70 -7.50 -5.50 1.85
CA ALA A 70 -7.22 -4.39 2.77
C ALA A 70 -8.15 -4.33 4.00
N LYS A 71 -9.19 -5.18 4.04
CA LYS A 71 -10.10 -5.34 5.19
C LYS A 71 -9.80 -6.59 6.01
N ARG A 72 -8.84 -7.42 5.58
CA ARG A 72 -8.43 -8.61 6.33
C ARG A 72 -7.71 -8.19 7.61
N PHE A 73 -8.00 -8.89 8.69
CA PHE A 73 -7.26 -8.70 9.93
C PHE A 73 -5.87 -9.34 9.83
N PRO A 74 -4.83 -8.68 10.39
CA PRO A 74 -3.50 -9.26 10.50
C PRO A 74 -3.52 -10.59 11.27
N MET A 75 -2.70 -11.54 10.84
CA MET A 75 -2.47 -12.83 11.49
C MET A 75 -1.12 -12.82 12.18
N MET A 76 -1.12 -12.81 13.52
CA MET A 76 0.09 -12.81 14.35
C MET A 76 1.09 -11.68 14.01
N SER A 77 0.60 -10.58 13.43
CA SER A 77 1.34 -9.37 13.12
C SER A 77 0.55 -8.13 13.55
N GLU A 78 1.21 -6.98 13.60
CA GLU A 78 0.55 -5.70 13.88
C GLU A 78 -0.25 -5.19 12.66
N ARG A 79 0.08 -5.65 11.44
CA ARG A 79 -0.41 -5.01 10.21
C ARG A 79 -0.71 -5.97 9.06
N MET A 80 -1.62 -5.58 8.18
CA MET A 80 -1.89 -6.21 6.89
C MET A 80 -1.43 -5.26 5.78
N VAL A 81 -0.52 -5.72 4.93
CA VAL A 81 0.10 -4.92 3.87
C VAL A 81 -0.42 -5.37 2.51
N VAL A 82 -1.15 -4.49 1.84
CA VAL A 82 -1.63 -4.71 0.46
C VAL A 82 -0.84 -3.82 -0.49
N VAL A 83 -0.14 -4.45 -1.43
CA VAL A 83 0.66 -3.79 -2.46
C VAL A 83 0.00 -3.97 -3.80
N VAL A 84 -0.40 -2.88 -4.46
CA VAL A 84 -0.97 -2.91 -5.80
C VAL A 84 0.06 -2.39 -6.80
N LYS A 85 0.62 -3.29 -7.60
CA LYS A 85 1.58 -2.97 -8.67
C LYS A 85 0.84 -2.64 -9.96
N GLU A 86 1.41 -1.72 -10.74
CA GLU A 86 0.83 -1.23 -11.99
C GLU A 86 -0.65 -0.78 -11.87
N ALA A 87 -0.97 -0.06 -10.79
CA ALA A 87 -2.33 0.37 -10.48
C ALA A 87 -2.99 1.24 -11.56
N GLN A 88 -2.22 1.81 -12.50
CA GLN A 88 -2.77 2.53 -13.66
C GLN A 88 -3.65 1.67 -14.57
N HIS A 89 -3.57 0.34 -14.47
CA HIS A 89 -4.43 -0.58 -15.23
C HIS A 89 -5.79 -0.83 -14.57
N LEU A 90 -6.02 -0.35 -13.35
CA LEU A 90 -7.32 -0.44 -12.69
C LEU A 90 -8.36 0.41 -13.43
N LYS A 91 -9.61 -0.06 -13.42
CA LYS A 91 -10.71 0.64 -14.07
C LYS A 91 -11.01 1.94 -13.36
N ALA A 92 -11.12 3.02 -14.13
CA ALA A 92 -11.42 4.33 -13.58
C ALA A 92 -12.78 4.40 -12.87
N SER A 93 -13.74 3.56 -13.29
CA SER A 93 -15.06 3.42 -12.65
C SER A 93 -14.98 3.00 -11.19
N ASP A 94 -13.89 2.38 -10.78
CA ASP A 94 -13.79 1.75 -9.46
C ASP A 94 -13.09 2.66 -8.44
N TRP A 95 -12.61 3.85 -8.84
CA TRP A 95 -11.95 4.81 -7.93
C TRP A 95 -12.88 5.34 -6.84
N GLU A 96 -14.18 5.42 -7.10
CA GLU A 96 -15.17 5.83 -6.09
C GLU A 96 -15.20 4.86 -4.90
N LEU A 97 -14.98 3.57 -5.15
CA LEU A 97 -14.90 2.55 -4.08
C LEU A 97 -13.67 2.77 -3.20
N LEU A 98 -12.53 3.12 -3.81
CA LEU A 98 -11.33 3.45 -3.05
C LEU A 98 -11.54 4.72 -2.25
N ALA A 99 -12.09 5.78 -2.86
CA ALA A 99 -12.35 7.04 -2.19
C ALA A 99 -13.21 6.86 -0.93
N ALA A 100 -14.27 6.05 -1.01
CA ALA A 100 -15.10 5.71 0.15
C ALA A 100 -14.32 4.95 1.23
N TYR A 101 -13.44 4.02 0.86
CA TYR A 101 -12.59 3.32 1.83
C TYR A 101 -11.60 4.27 2.53
N LEU A 102 -11.05 5.26 1.81
CA LEU A 102 -10.09 6.22 2.36
C LEU A 102 -10.67 7.17 3.40
N GLU A 103 -12.00 7.28 3.52
CA GLU A 103 -12.64 8.02 4.61
C GLU A 103 -12.45 7.32 5.97
N GLN A 104 -12.38 6.00 5.96
CA GLN A 104 -12.19 5.18 7.16
C GLN A 104 -11.35 3.92 6.83
N PRO A 105 -10.05 4.08 6.53
CA PRO A 105 -9.19 2.96 6.21
C PRO A 105 -8.97 2.10 7.46
N GLN A 106 -8.65 0.82 7.25
CA GLN A 106 -8.20 -0.01 8.37
C GLN A 106 -6.87 0.59 8.91
N PRO A 107 -6.78 0.86 10.23
CA PRO A 107 -5.59 1.48 10.80
C PRO A 107 -4.40 0.52 10.92
N THR A 108 -4.66 -0.79 10.81
CA THR A 108 -3.73 -1.91 10.99
C THR A 108 -3.73 -2.81 9.77
#